data_AF-A0A7X8EFC6-F1
#
_entry.id   AF-A0A7X8EFC6-F1
#
_cell.length_a   1.000
_cell.length_b   1.000
_cell.length_c   1.000
_cell.angle_alpha   90.00
_cell.angle_beta   90.00
_cell.angle_gamma   90.00
#
_symmetry.space_group_name_H-M   'P 1'
#
loop_
_entity.id
_entity.type
_entity.pdbx_description
1 polymer ?
#
loop_
_entity_poly.entity_id
_entity_poly.type
_entity_poly.pdbx_seq_one_letter_code
_entity_poly.pdbx_strand_id
1 'polypeptide(L)'
;NDSVKNAIIKISKIYFVTINGLIEEDRRTLRSINQDSFDFNYQTKEMKNGIYKVIRSINKLSDESGQYYVQTIDYMREAAHCLNFITTPVFEHVNNNHKPIAAQQQHELGEISEKMSDFFNLALHLIMENEHYKTKEVVKKISDIQKMIEKARLAQIKRIKTGDVNTRNSVLYLTILQETKVMILHVGNMLKSLRDLVQHSQV
;
A
#
# COMPACT_ATOMS: atom_id res chain seq x y z
N ASN A 1 -17.37 -6.39 4.01
CA ASN A 1 -17.44 -4.96 3.59
C ASN A 1 -16.78 -4.84 2.21
N ASP A 2 -17.58 -4.70 1.15
CA ASP A 2 -17.08 -4.75 -0.23
C ASP A 2 -16.14 -3.60 -0.59
N SER A 3 -16.31 -2.41 0.00
CA SER A 3 -15.44 -1.27 -0.25
C SER A 3 -14.00 -1.54 0.19
N VAL A 4 -13.81 -2.11 1.40
CA VAL A 4 -12.47 -2.44 1.91
C VAL A 4 -11.84 -3.58 1.12
N LYS A 5 -12.62 -4.62 0.79
CA LYS A 5 -12.16 -5.74 -0.06
C LYS A 5 -11.63 -5.21 -1.41
N ASN A 6 -12.43 -4.38 -2.08
CA ASN A 6 -12.07 -3.78 -3.37
C ASN A 6 -10.84 -2.87 -3.26
N ALA A 7 -10.72 -2.11 -2.16
CA ALA A 7 -9.55 -1.28 -1.92
C ALA A 7 -8.27 -2.14 -1.79
N ILE A 8 -8.29 -3.24 -1.03
CA ILE A 8 -7.13 -4.13 -0.90
C ILE A 8 -6.73 -4.75 -2.24
N ILE A 9 -7.71 -5.20 -3.03
CA ILE A 9 -7.45 -5.75 -4.38
C ILE A 9 -6.78 -4.69 -5.26
N LYS A 10 -7.30 -3.45 -5.26
CA LYS A 10 -6.70 -2.35 -6.03
C LYS A 10 -5.30 -2.03 -5.57
N ILE A 11 -5.07 -1.90 -4.25
CA ILE A 11 -3.76 -1.60 -3.68
C ILE A 11 -2.75 -2.68 -4.07
N SER A 12 -3.12 -3.96 -3.91
CA SER A 12 -2.29 -5.10 -4.28
C SER A 12 -1.92 -5.09 -5.76
N LYS A 13 -2.91 -4.91 -6.64
CA LYS A 13 -2.69 -4.85 -8.10
C LYS A 13 -1.76 -3.68 -8.48
N ILE A 14 -2.07 -2.46 -8.02
CA ILE A 14 -1.31 -1.26 -8.37
C ILE A 14 0.14 -1.41 -7.94
N TYR A 15 0.37 -1.84 -6.70
CA TYR A 15 1.71 -2.04 -6.17
C TYR A 15 2.50 -3.08 -6.96
N PHE A 16 1.94 -4.30 -7.12
CA PHE A 16 2.59 -5.40 -7.82
C PHE A 16 2.96 -5.03 -9.27
N VAL A 17 2.01 -4.47 -10.02
CA VAL A 17 2.20 -4.08 -11.42
C VAL A 17 3.21 -2.94 -11.54
N THR A 18 3.24 -2.01 -10.59
CA THR A 18 4.21 -0.90 -10.58
C THR A 18 5.64 -1.42 -10.35
N ILE A 19 5.84 -2.33 -9.41
CA ILE A 19 7.16 -2.91 -9.14
C ILE A 19 7.64 -3.74 -10.34
N ASN A 20 6.80 -4.60 -10.91
CA ASN A 20 7.18 -5.39 -12.08
C ASN A 20 7.43 -4.50 -13.30
N GLY A 21 6.58 -3.50 -13.53
CA GLY A 21 6.78 -2.54 -14.63
C GLY A 21 8.07 -1.74 -14.50
N LEU A 22 8.53 -1.44 -13.27
CA LEU A 22 9.86 -0.85 -13.05
C LEU A 22 10.99 -1.83 -13.39
N ILE A 23 10.88 -3.08 -12.95
CA ILE A 23 11.93 -4.10 -13.17
C ILE A 23 12.05 -4.45 -14.66
N GLU A 24 10.91 -4.55 -15.36
CA GLU A 24 10.81 -4.91 -16.77
C GLU A 24 10.94 -3.70 -17.72
N GLU A 25 11.05 -2.48 -17.16
CA GLU A 25 11.06 -1.21 -17.91
C GLU A 25 9.81 -1.06 -18.84
N ASP A 26 8.65 -1.59 -18.42
CA ASP A 26 7.41 -1.55 -19.19
C ASP A 26 6.65 -0.22 -19.02
N ARG A 27 7.05 0.76 -19.84
CA ARG A 27 6.42 2.08 -19.91
C ARG A 27 4.91 2.04 -20.16
N ARG A 28 4.41 1.09 -20.96
CA ARG A 28 2.99 1.05 -21.36
C ARG A 28 2.14 0.63 -20.17
N THR A 29 2.54 -0.43 -19.49
CA THR A 29 1.89 -0.92 -18.29
C THR A 29 1.97 0.11 -17.16
N LEU A 30 3.14 0.74 -16.97
CA LEU A 30 3.34 1.79 -15.97
C LEU A 30 2.44 3.01 -16.21
N ARG A 31 2.22 3.42 -17.46
CA ARG A 31 1.28 4.51 -17.77
C ARG A 31 -0.14 4.19 -17.32
N SER A 32 -0.61 2.98 -17.64
CA SER A 32 -1.96 2.54 -17.28
C SER A 32 -2.12 2.43 -15.78
N ILE A 33 -1.17 1.80 -15.08
CA ILE A 33 -1.30 1.58 -13.64
C ILE A 33 -1.14 2.87 -12.82
N ASN A 34 -0.38 3.84 -13.35
CA ASN A 34 -0.29 5.16 -12.73
C ASN A 34 -1.64 5.90 -12.80
N GLN A 35 -2.38 5.78 -13.91
CA GLN A 35 -3.74 6.32 -14.00
C GLN A 35 -4.69 5.60 -13.04
N ASP A 36 -4.64 4.27 -12.95
CA ASP A 36 -5.43 3.48 -11.98
C ASP A 36 -5.18 3.98 -10.53
N SER A 37 -3.93 4.34 -10.20
CA SER A 37 -3.55 4.89 -8.90
C SER A 37 -4.15 6.28 -8.65
N PHE A 38 -4.11 7.18 -9.63
CA PHE A 38 -4.75 8.50 -9.52
C PHE A 38 -6.26 8.39 -9.33
N ASP A 39 -6.92 7.54 -10.11
CA ASP A 39 -8.36 7.31 -10.03
C ASP A 39 -8.73 6.72 -8.66
N PHE A 40 -7.93 5.79 -8.15
CA PHE A 40 -8.13 5.22 -6.81
C PHE A 40 -7.97 6.27 -5.71
N ASN A 41 -6.96 7.14 -5.78
CA ASN A 41 -6.79 8.22 -4.80
C ASN A 41 -7.91 9.27 -4.86
N TYR A 42 -8.44 9.53 -6.06
CA TYR A 42 -9.63 10.37 -6.20
C TYR A 42 -10.85 9.72 -5.55
N GLN A 43 -11.08 8.42 -5.80
CA GLN A 43 -12.19 7.68 -5.20
C GLN A 43 -12.14 7.68 -3.67
N THR A 44 -10.97 7.45 -3.06
CA THR A 44 -10.84 7.47 -1.58
C THR A 44 -11.02 8.89 -1.01
N LYS A 45 -10.67 9.93 -1.77
CA LYS A 45 -10.99 11.33 -1.41
C LYS A 45 -12.50 11.56 -1.36
N GLU A 46 -13.23 11.09 -2.37
CA GLU A 46 -14.68 11.24 -2.43
C GLU A 46 -15.38 10.45 -1.31
N MET A 47 -14.87 9.26 -0.98
CA MET A 47 -15.34 8.51 0.20
C MET A 47 -15.14 9.32 1.48
N LYS A 48 -13.97 9.96 1.67
CA LYS A 48 -13.69 10.82 2.83
C LYS A 48 -14.65 12.01 2.90
N ASN A 49 -14.91 12.67 1.77
CA ASN A 49 -15.85 13.79 1.68
C ASN A 49 -17.29 13.35 1.97
N GLY A 50 -17.65 12.12 1.62
CA GLY A 50 -18.96 11.53 1.86
C GLY A 50 -19.24 11.08 3.29
N ILE A 51 -18.23 11.06 4.18
CA ILE A 51 -18.36 10.52 5.55
C ILE A 51 -19.53 11.13 6.31
N TYR A 52 -19.71 12.46 6.26
CA TYR A 52 -20.80 13.14 6.96
C TYR A 52 -22.18 12.57 6.60
N LYS A 53 -22.40 12.34 5.30
CA LYS A 53 -23.67 11.75 4.81
C LYS A 53 -23.84 10.33 5.32
N VAL A 54 -22.77 9.54 5.32
CA VAL A 54 -22.80 8.16 5.79
C VAL A 54 -23.12 8.09 7.29
N ILE A 55 -22.40 8.84 8.13
CA ILE A 55 -22.64 8.90 9.59
C ILE A 55 -24.10 9.29 9.87
N ARG A 56 -24.61 10.33 9.20
CA ARG A 56 -26.00 10.78 9.37
C ARG A 56 -27.03 9.76 8.89
N SER A 57 -26.72 8.99 7.84
CA SER A 57 -27.64 8.01 7.28
C SER A 57 -27.74 6.73 8.11
N ILE A 58 -26.72 6.42 8.90
CA ILE A 58 -26.71 5.21 9.71
C ILE A 58 -27.22 5.55 11.11
N ASN A 59 -28.56 5.65 11.25
CA ASN A 59 -29.29 5.81 12.51
C ASN A 59 -29.10 4.63 13.51
N LYS A 60 -28.16 3.71 13.24
CA LYS A 60 -27.96 2.44 13.96
C LYS A 60 -26.51 2.18 14.38
N LEU A 61 -25.55 3.06 14.05
CA LEU A 61 -24.18 2.89 14.57
C LEU A 61 -24.12 3.51 15.96
N SER A 62 -23.50 2.80 16.91
CA SER A 62 -22.95 3.43 18.10
C SER A 62 -21.90 4.47 17.70
N ASP A 63 -21.67 5.46 18.57
CA ASP A 63 -20.61 6.47 18.35
C ASP A 63 -19.24 5.81 18.09
N GLU A 64 -18.97 4.70 18.79
CA GLU A 64 -17.76 3.88 18.64
C GLU A 64 -17.65 3.27 17.23
N SER A 65 -18.75 2.71 16.72
CA SER A 65 -18.77 2.16 15.35
C SER A 65 -18.62 3.26 14.30
N GLY A 66 -19.20 4.45 14.55
CA GLY A 66 -18.96 5.64 13.73
C GLY A 66 -17.48 6.01 13.66
N GLN A 67 -16.78 6.03 14.81
CA GLN A 67 -15.34 6.29 14.88
C GLN A 67 -14.52 5.29 14.07
N TYR A 68 -14.77 3.98 14.21
CA TYR A 68 -14.03 2.96 13.48
C TYR A 68 -14.27 2.99 11.96
N TYR A 69 -15.49 3.36 11.54
CA TYR A 69 -15.77 3.61 10.13
C TYR A 69 -14.93 4.75 9.57
N VAL A 70 -14.86 5.89 10.27
CA VAL A 70 -14.04 7.04 9.85
C VAL A 70 -12.57 6.65 9.72
N GLN A 71 -12.02 5.96 10.72
CA GLN A 71 -10.62 5.50 10.71
C GLN A 71 -10.33 4.54 9.55
N THR A 72 -11.27 3.63 9.24
CA THR A 72 -11.12 2.70 8.11
C THR A 72 -10.96 3.46 6.79
N ILE A 73 -11.78 4.50 6.56
CA ILE A 73 -11.69 5.34 5.36
C ILE A 73 -10.41 6.19 5.35
N ASP A 74 -9.99 6.71 6.50
CA ASP A 74 -8.74 7.47 6.62
C ASP A 74 -7.53 6.63 6.24
N TYR A 75 -7.40 5.43 6.83
CA TYR A 75 -6.29 4.55 6.50
C TYR A 75 -6.32 4.05 5.05
N MET A 76 -7.50 3.85 4.48
CA MET A 76 -7.65 3.53 3.05
C MET A 76 -7.11 4.66 2.18
N ARG A 77 -7.40 5.91 2.53
CA ARG A 77 -6.94 7.10 1.83
C ARG A 77 -5.43 7.28 1.94
N GLU A 78 -4.85 7.10 3.12
CA GLU A 78 -3.39 7.18 3.31
C GLU A 78 -2.66 6.10 2.49
N ALA A 79 -3.19 4.87 2.44
CA ALA A 79 -2.63 3.82 1.58
C ALA A 79 -2.70 4.19 0.08
N ALA A 80 -3.80 4.80 -0.36
CA ALA A 80 -3.94 5.29 -1.74
C ALA A 80 -2.95 6.43 -2.07
N HIS A 81 -2.67 7.31 -1.11
CA HIS A 81 -1.65 8.34 -1.26
C HIS A 81 -0.26 7.74 -1.42
N CYS A 82 0.14 6.80 -0.55
CA CYS A 82 1.44 6.13 -0.68
C CYS A 82 1.62 5.50 -2.05
N LEU A 83 0.58 4.87 -2.62
CA LEU A 83 0.64 4.34 -3.99
C LEU A 83 0.99 5.42 -5.01
N ASN A 84 0.34 6.59 -4.97
CA ASN A 84 0.68 7.67 -5.91
C ASN A 84 2.12 8.15 -5.77
N PHE A 85 2.64 8.21 -4.54
CA PHE A 85 4.04 8.55 -4.27
C PHE A 85 5.03 7.46 -4.72
N ILE A 86 4.55 6.26 -5.06
CA ILE A 86 5.33 5.18 -5.68
C ILE A 86 5.14 5.22 -7.21
N THR A 87 3.90 5.15 -7.70
CA THR A 87 3.58 4.97 -9.12
C THR A 87 4.02 6.13 -9.98
N THR A 88 3.86 7.36 -9.49
CA THR A 88 4.21 8.57 -10.24
C THR A 88 5.71 8.64 -10.53
N PRO A 89 6.61 8.61 -9.53
CA PRO A 89 8.04 8.67 -9.80
C PRO A 89 8.57 7.43 -10.52
N VAL A 90 7.97 6.25 -10.35
CA VAL A 90 8.31 5.05 -11.13
C VAL A 90 7.96 5.24 -12.61
N PHE A 91 6.73 5.67 -12.91
CA PHE A 91 6.32 5.94 -14.29
C PHE A 91 7.18 7.01 -14.93
N GLU A 92 7.43 8.14 -14.23
CA GLU A 92 8.30 9.20 -14.72
C GLU A 92 9.74 8.72 -14.97
N HIS A 93 10.26 7.84 -14.11
CA HIS A 93 11.59 7.28 -14.28
C HIS A 93 11.75 6.52 -15.60
N VAL A 94 10.84 5.57 -15.85
CA VAL A 94 10.86 4.75 -17.07
C VAL A 94 10.46 5.58 -18.29
N ASN A 95 9.46 6.46 -18.17
CA ASN A 95 9.00 7.30 -19.27
C ASN A 95 10.07 8.28 -19.77
N ASN A 96 10.97 8.73 -18.88
CA ASN A 96 12.07 9.62 -19.22
C ASN A 96 13.36 8.87 -19.62
N ASN A 97 13.28 7.56 -19.87
CA ASN A 97 14.41 6.70 -20.24
C ASN A 97 15.62 6.87 -19.29
N HIS A 98 15.35 6.99 -17.98
CA HIS A 98 16.43 7.02 -17.00
C HIS A 98 17.13 5.66 -16.93
N LYS A 99 18.37 5.66 -16.40
CA LYS A 99 19.14 4.42 -16.26
C LYS A 99 18.37 3.45 -15.35
N PRO A 100 18.14 2.19 -15.78
CA PRO A 100 17.47 1.18 -14.96
C PRO A 100 18.08 1.05 -13.57
N ILE A 101 17.25 0.69 -12.60
CA ILE A 101 17.71 0.37 -11.25
C ILE A 101 18.66 -0.84 -11.28
N ALA A 102 19.57 -0.91 -10.32
CA ALA A 102 20.58 -1.98 -10.28
C ALA A 102 19.93 -3.35 -10.06
N ALA A 103 20.53 -4.42 -10.58
CA ALA A 103 19.99 -5.78 -10.46
C ALA A 103 19.73 -6.19 -8.99
N GLN A 104 20.60 -5.76 -8.06
CA GLN A 104 20.39 -6.01 -6.64
C GLN A 104 19.16 -5.27 -6.09
N GLN A 105 18.87 -4.05 -6.57
CA GLN A 105 17.66 -3.30 -6.21
C GLN A 105 16.41 -3.97 -6.80
N GLN A 106 16.48 -4.46 -8.04
CA GLN A 106 15.38 -5.20 -8.67
C GLN A 106 15.03 -6.45 -7.87
N HIS A 107 16.04 -7.24 -7.49
CA HIS A 107 15.86 -8.44 -6.66
C HIS A 107 15.23 -8.10 -5.30
N GLU A 108 15.75 -7.08 -4.61
CA GLU A 108 15.21 -6.64 -3.32
C GLU A 108 13.74 -6.18 -3.42
N LEU A 109 13.37 -5.41 -4.46
CA LEU A 109 11.98 -5.01 -4.68
C LEU A 109 11.09 -6.19 -5.06
N GLY A 110 11.60 -7.14 -5.85
CA GLY A 110 10.88 -8.36 -6.21
C GLY A 110 10.51 -9.18 -4.97
N GLU A 111 11.48 -9.44 -4.08
CA GLU A 111 11.23 -10.16 -2.82
C GLU A 111 10.23 -9.43 -1.92
N ILE A 112 10.37 -8.10 -1.80
CA ILE A 112 9.41 -7.28 -1.03
C ILE A 112 8.01 -7.35 -1.65
N SER A 113 7.91 -7.30 -2.98
CA SER A 113 6.64 -7.38 -3.72
C SER A 113 5.92 -8.71 -3.53
N GLU A 114 6.66 -9.82 -3.52
CA GLU A 114 6.13 -11.15 -3.19
C GLU A 114 5.54 -11.16 -1.77
N LYS A 115 6.29 -10.65 -0.77
CA LYS A 115 5.80 -10.61 0.62
C LYS A 115 4.63 -9.66 0.82
N MET A 116 4.59 -8.55 0.10
CA MET A 116 3.41 -7.68 0.05
C MET A 116 2.20 -8.41 -0.52
N SER A 117 2.38 -9.21 -1.58
CA SER A 117 1.31 -10.02 -2.17
C SER A 117 0.78 -11.07 -1.18
N ASP A 118 1.68 -11.77 -0.48
CA ASP A 118 1.32 -12.70 0.62
C ASP A 118 0.53 -12.00 1.73
N PHE A 119 0.89 -10.77 2.07
CA PHE A 119 0.19 -9.96 3.07
C PHE A 119 -1.20 -9.57 2.60
N PHE A 120 -1.36 -9.12 1.35
CA PHE A 120 -2.67 -8.76 0.80
C PHE A 120 -3.59 -9.97 0.65
N ASN A 121 -3.07 -11.13 0.27
CA ASN A 121 -3.82 -12.38 0.24
C ASN A 121 -4.34 -12.78 1.63
N LEU A 122 -3.50 -12.68 2.66
CA LEU A 122 -3.94 -12.87 4.05
C LEU A 122 -5.04 -11.85 4.39
N ALA A 123 -4.82 -10.56 4.09
CA ALA A 123 -5.79 -9.51 4.39
C ALA A 123 -7.16 -9.78 3.75
N LEU A 124 -7.20 -10.22 2.49
CA LEU A 124 -8.43 -10.60 1.80
C LEU A 124 -9.10 -11.81 2.45
N HIS A 125 -8.35 -12.85 2.79
CA HIS A 125 -8.86 -14.01 3.50
C HIS A 125 -9.54 -13.61 4.82
N LEU A 126 -8.90 -12.75 5.62
CA LEU A 126 -9.47 -12.28 6.89
C LEU A 126 -10.77 -11.49 6.71
N ILE A 127 -10.88 -10.69 5.65
CA ILE A 127 -12.10 -9.95 5.33
C ILE A 127 -13.22 -10.89 4.88
N MET A 128 -12.90 -11.93 4.12
CA MET A 128 -13.88 -12.88 3.57
C MET A 128 -14.43 -13.82 4.64
N GLU A 129 -13.57 -14.39 5.47
CA GLU A 129 -13.96 -15.39 6.48
C GLU A 129 -14.51 -14.78 7.77
N ASN A 130 -14.55 -13.45 7.89
CA ASN A 130 -14.82 -12.75 9.16
C ASN A 130 -13.94 -13.24 10.33
N GLU A 131 -12.75 -13.79 10.03
CA GLU A 131 -11.80 -14.30 11.00
C GLU A 131 -10.99 -13.16 11.62
N HIS A 132 -11.70 -12.27 12.32
CA HIS A 132 -11.16 -11.04 12.89
C HIS A 132 -10.11 -11.27 14.00
N TYR A 133 -9.88 -12.53 14.40
CA TYR A 133 -9.03 -12.95 15.52
C TYR A 133 -7.55 -13.13 15.16
N LYS A 134 -7.16 -13.13 13.87
CA LYS A 134 -5.78 -13.39 13.42
C LYS A 134 -4.88 -12.13 13.40
N THR A 135 -5.12 -11.16 14.28
CA THR A 135 -4.34 -9.90 14.34
C THR A 135 -2.84 -10.14 14.55
N LYS A 136 -2.45 -11.20 15.29
CA LYS A 136 -1.04 -11.54 15.51
C LYS A 136 -0.31 -11.89 14.22
N GLU A 137 -0.97 -12.58 13.29
CA GLU A 137 -0.38 -12.96 12.01
C GLU A 137 -0.16 -11.75 11.11
N VAL A 138 -1.15 -10.84 11.06
CA VAL A 138 -1.04 -9.55 10.36
C VAL A 138 0.15 -8.75 10.88
N VAL A 139 0.25 -8.57 12.20
CA VAL A 139 1.35 -7.83 12.83
C VAL A 139 2.71 -8.48 12.53
N LYS A 140 2.78 -9.82 12.55
CA LYS A 140 3.99 -10.55 12.21
C LYS A 140 4.42 -10.30 10.76
N LYS A 141 3.52 -10.45 9.79
CA LYS A 141 3.83 -10.18 8.36
C LYS A 141 4.29 -8.74 8.14
N ILE A 142 3.64 -7.77 8.79
CA ILE A 142 4.06 -6.36 8.73
C ILE A 142 5.49 -6.21 9.26
N SER A 143 5.78 -6.79 10.43
CA SER A 143 7.12 -6.73 11.02
C SER A 143 8.19 -7.34 10.12
N ASP A 144 7.90 -8.49 9.50
CA ASP A 144 8.85 -9.18 8.63
C ASP A 144 9.14 -8.39 7.35
N ILE A 145 8.11 -7.79 6.74
CA ILE A 145 8.28 -6.89 5.58
C ILE A 145 9.06 -5.63 5.97
N GLN A 146 8.79 -5.04 7.13
CA GLN A 146 9.56 -3.90 7.62
C GLN A 146 11.04 -4.23 7.80
N LYS A 147 11.38 -5.40 8.34
CA LYS A 147 12.78 -5.85 8.45
C LYS A 147 13.46 -5.98 7.08
N MET A 148 12.75 -6.50 6.07
CA MET A 148 13.27 -6.57 4.70
C MET A 148 13.54 -5.17 4.14
N ILE A 149 12.61 -4.23 4.35
CA ILE A 149 12.77 -2.83 3.94
C ILE A 149 13.96 -2.16 4.65
N GLU A 150 14.14 -2.38 5.95
CA GLU A 150 15.29 -1.81 6.68
C GLU A 150 16.62 -2.40 6.19
N LYS A 151 16.67 -3.70 5.91
CA LYS A 151 17.86 -4.36 5.32
C LYS A 151 18.18 -3.75 3.95
N ALA A 152 17.19 -3.61 3.09
CA ALA A 152 17.32 -2.99 1.76
C ALA A 152 17.78 -1.53 1.84
N ARG A 153 17.24 -0.75 2.79
CA ARG A 153 17.63 0.64 3.06
C ARG A 153 19.09 0.74 3.48
N LEU A 154 19.54 -0.11 4.40
CA LEU A 154 20.94 -0.18 4.83
C LEU A 154 21.88 -0.57 3.68
N ALA A 155 21.48 -1.52 2.84
CA ALA A 155 22.23 -1.89 1.64
C ALA A 155 22.34 -0.70 0.67
N GLN A 156 21.26 0.06 0.46
CA GLN A 156 21.29 1.24 -0.39
C GLN A 156 22.22 2.34 0.15
N ILE A 157 22.21 2.60 1.46
CA ILE A 157 23.12 3.56 2.08
C ILE A 157 24.58 3.18 1.82
N LYS A 158 24.91 1.89 1.87
CA LYS A 158 26.27 1.40 1.54
C LYS A 158 26.61 1.65 0.06
N ARG A 159 25.70 1.33 -0.87
CA ARG A 159 25.89 1.59 -2.32
C ARG A 159 26.14 3.07 -2.63
N ILE A 160 25.43 3.97 -1.94
CA ILE A 160 25.62 5.41 -2.09
C ILE A 160 27.03 5.81 -1.63
N LYS A 161 27.50 5.28 -0.49
CA LYS A 161 28.84 5.59 0.06
C LYS A 161 29.97 5.05 -0.83
N THR A 162 29.77 3.93 -1.52
CA THR A 162 30.76 3.33 -2.42
C THR A 162 30.72 3.90 -3.84
N GLY A 163 29.68 4.66 -4.20
CA GLY A 163 29.53 5.23 -5.53
C GLY A 163 28.97 4.25 -6.58
N ASP A 164 28.44 3.11 -6.15
CA ASP A 164 27.95 2.04 -7.04
C ASP A 164 26.61 2.38 -7.72
N VAL A 165 25.95 3.46 -7.29
CA VAL A 165 24.62 3.88 -7.74
C VAL A 165 24.57 5.40 -7.95
N ASN A 166 23.77 5.84 -8.91
CA ASN A 166 23.58 7.27 -9.15
C ASN A 166 22.51 7.88 -8.21
N THR A 167 22.52 9.21 -8.10
CA THR A 167 21.60 9.97 -7.23
C THR A 167 20.13 9.70 -7.55
N ARG A 168 19.74 9.71 -8.83
CA ARG A 168 18.35 9.58 -9.24
C ARG A 168 17.78 8.20 -8.90
N ASN A 169 18.53 7.14 -9.19
CA ASN A 169 18.16 5.76 -8.86
C ASN A 169 18.09 5.57 -7.35
N SER A 170 19.00 6.19 -6.61
CA SER A 170 19.01 6.13 -5.15
C SER A 170 17.80 6.79 -4.53
N VAL A 171 17.43 7.98 -5.00
CA VAL A 171 16.23 8.68 -4.54
C VAL A 171 14.98 7.87 -4.85
N LEU A 172 14.81 7.42 -6.10
CA LEU A 172 13.66 6.60 -6.49
C LEU A 172 13.53 5.35 -5.61
N TYR A 173 14.62 4.60 -5.45
CA TYR A 173 14.63 3.37 -4.66
C TYR A 173 14.26 3.62 -3.19
N LEU A 174 14.85 4.65 -2.57
CA LEU A 174 14.54 5.01 -1.18
C LEU A 174 13.10 5.49 -1.01
N THR A 175 12.55 6.21 -1.99
CA THR A 175 11.13 6.60 -2.01
C THR A 175 10.23 5.37 -2.04
N ILE A 176 10.47 4.42 -2.95
CA ILE A 176 9.68 3.18 -3.03
C ILE A 176 9.70 2.43 -1.70
N LEU A 177 10.88 2.25 -1.10
CA LEU A 177 11.04 1.58 0.19
C LEU A 177 10.28 2.29 1.33
N GLN A 178 10.38 3.62 1.38
CA GLN A 178 9.73 4.41 2.41
C GLN A 178 8.20 4.35 2.29
N GLU A 179 7.68 4.58 1.10
CA GLU A 179 6.24 4.56 0.85
C GLU A 179 5.65 3.15 1.02
N THR A 180 6.39 2.10 0.64
CA THR A 180 5.97 0.71 0.92
C THR A 180 5.81 0.49 2.43
N LYS A 181 6.77 0.95 3.24
CA LYS A 181 6.75 0.81 4.71
C LYS A 181 5.57 1.56 5.34
N VAL A 182 5.25 2.75 4.83
CA VAL A 182 4.13 3.56 5.34
C VAL A 182 2.81 2.96 4.89
N MET A 183 2.69 2.56 3.63
CA MET A 183 1.50 1.94 3.06
C MET A 183 1.09 0.68 3.83
N ILE A 184 2.02 -0.24 4.10
CA ILE A 184 1.69 -1.49 4.81
C ILE A 184 1.18 -1.23 6.23
N LEU A 185 1.69 -0.19 6.91
CA LEU A 185 1.18 0.22 8.22
C LEU A 185 -0.26 0.74 8.13
N HIS A 186 -0.56 1.57 7.12
CA HIS A 186 -1.93 2.04 6.91
C HIS A 186 -2.89 0.90 6.57
N VAL A 187 -2.48 -0.05 5.74
CA VAL A 187 -3.32 -1.22 5.45
C VAL A 187 -3.52 -2.08 6.70
N GLY A 188 -2.49 -2.29 7.52
CA GLY A 188 -2.62 -2.98 8.81
C GLY A 188 -3.60 -2.29 9.76
N ASN A 189 -3.50 -0.96 9.86
CA ASN A 189 -4.41 -0.16 10.69
C ASN A 189 -5.85 -0.16 10.14
N MET A 190 -6.02 -0.14 8.81
CA MET A 190 -7.32 -0.29 8.15
C MET A 190 -7.99 -1.61 8.53
N LEU A 191 -7.23 -2.72 8.52
CA LEU A 191 -7.75 -4.03 8.94
C LEU A 191 -8.15 -4.04 10.42
N LYS A 192 -7.34 -3.40 11.28
CA LYS A 192 -7.65 -3.26 12.71
C LYS A 192 -8.95 -2.47 12.93
N SER A 193 -9.08 -1.30 12.30
CA SER A 193 -10.29 -0.47 12.40
C SER A 193 -11.51 -1.18 11.81
N LEU A 194 -11.35 -1.94 10.72
CA LEU A 194 -12.44 -2.74 10.16
C LEU A 194 -12.91 -3.84 11.13
N ARG A 195 -11.99 -4.55 11.78
CA ARG A 195 -12.34 -5.52 12.83
C ARG A 195 -13.13 -4.82 13.94
N ASP A 196 -12.61 -3.72 14.46
CA ASP A 196 -13.20 -3.02 15.60
C ASP A 196 -14.60 -2.50 15.22
N LEU A 197 -14.78 -2.02 13.98
CA LEU A 197 -16.08 -1.67 13.42
C LEU A 197 -17.06 -2.85 13.45
N VAL A 198 -16.65 -4.03 12.96
CA VAL A 198 -17.54 -5.22 12.94
C VAL A 198 -17.91 -5.65 14.36
N GLN A 199 -16.98 -5.64 15.30
CA GLN A 199 -17.23 -6.03 16.69
C GLN A 199 -18.24 -5.10 17.39
N HIS A 200 -18.18 -3.80 17.14
CA HIS A 200 -19.08 -2.82 17.78
C HIS A 200 -20.38 -2.59 16.99
N SER A 201 -20.47 -3.06 15.74
CA SER A 201 -21.69 -2.99 14.93
C SER A 201 -22.63 -4.20 15.12
N GLN A 202 -22.18 -5.25 15.82
CA GLN A 202 -22.98 -6.45 16.12
C GLN A 202 -23.69 -6.37 17.48
N VAL A 203 -23.71 -5.20 18.13
CA VAL A 203 -24.43 -4.93 19.40
C VAL A 203 -25.71 -4.16 19.12
#